data_AF-A0A8S3QQ35-F1
#
_entry.id   AF-A0A8S3QQ35-F1
#
_cell.length_a   1.000
_cell.length_b   1.000
_cell.length_c   1.000
_cell.angle_alpha   90.00
_cell.angle_beta   90.00
_cell.angle_gamma   90.00
#
_symmetry.space_group_name_H-M   'P 1'
#
loop_
_entity.id
_entity.type
_entity.pdbx_description
1 polymer ?
#
loop_
_entity_poly.entity_id
_entity_poly.type
_entity_poly.pdbx_seq_one_letter_code
_entity_poly.pdbx_strand_id
1 'polypeptide(L)'
;MKLEKLKEERESNGTQYNEEGDIIISEEEFMEVKRLKELKSKYKTDYDNLKNLKAKVQYCQRLVDNCRQKLIQEFDKWYSESFLSQTEDGTTTTSMAAGHGIRPGVLPPFNPNTVPEDEQEKFDRLQMELLMNNPDSAAFFNAQHRTQRRKTYEAAMMQPQPSYRRSPGTPTISIRIVPPNMLQISQ
;
A
#
# COMPACT_ATOMS: atom_id res chain seq x y z
N MET A 1 31.47 35.95 28.99
CA MET A 1 31.73 34.61 29.58
C MET A 1 32.57 34.74 30.85
N LYS A 2 32.56 33.76 31.77
CA LYS A 2 33.32 33.84 33.04
C LYS A 2 34.81 34.10 32.82
N LEU A 3 35.42 33.39 31.86
CA LEU A 3 36.82 33.58 31.49
C LEU A 3 37.13 34.97 30.94
N GLU A 4 36.21 35.59 30.20
CA GLU A 4 36.39 36.95 29.67
C GLU A 4 36.40 37.98 30.80
N LYS A 5 35.52 37.82 31.80
CA LYS A 5 35.51 38.70 32.98
C LYS A 5 36.83 38.63 33.76
N LEU A 6 37.36 37.43 33.96
CA LEU A 6 38.64 37.23 34.66
C LEU A 6 39.82 37.85 33.87
N LYS A 7 39.77 37.79 32.54
CA LYS A 7 40.76 38.46 31.68
C LYS A 7 40.66 39.98 31.74
N GLU A 8 39.45 40.53 31.68
CA GLU A 8 39.20 41.98 31.79
C GLU A 8 39.64 42.52 33.16
N GLU A 9 39.37 41.79 34.25
CA GLU A 9 39.84 42.15 35.58
C GLU A 9 41.38 42.16 35.66
N ARG A 10 42.05 41.17 35.06
CA ARG A 10 43.52 41.13 34.98
C ARG A 10 44.08 42.30 34.17
N GLU A 11 43.45 42.64 33.05
CA GLU A 11 43.85 43.79 32.22
C GLU A 11 43.65 45.12 32.95
N SER A 12 42.54 45.27 33.67
CA SER A 12 42.25 46.44 34.51
C SER A 12 43.21 46.60 35.70
N ASN A 13 43.62 45.48 36.32
CA ASN A 13 44.50 45.49 37.49
C ASN A 13 46.00 45.54 37.14
N GLY A 14 46.32 45.53 35.84
CA GLY A 14 47.69 45.49 35.33
C GLY A 14 48.21 44.05 35.20
N THR A 15 48.67 43.70 34.00
CA THR A 15 49.21 42.37 33.73
C THR A 15 50.57 42.20 34.40
N GLN A 16 50.70 41.16 35.21
CA GLN A 16 51.95 40.77 35.87
C GLN A 16 52.64 39.67 35.07
N TYR A 17 53.98 39.68 35.11
CA TYR A 17 54.82 38.73 34.40
C TYR A 17 55.75 38.02 35.36
N ASN A 18 56.05 36.75 35.10
CA ASN A 18 57.08 36.01 35.85
C ASN A 18 58.49 36.37 35.34
N GLU A 19 59.53 35.79 35.96
CA GLU A 19 60.94 36.01 35.59
C GLU A 19 61.29 35.58 34.16
N GLU A 20 60.44 34.72 33.56
CA GLU A 20 60.57 34.20 32.20
C GLU A 20 59.79 35.04 31.16
N GLY A 21 59.02 36.04 31.62
CA GLY A 21 58.20 36.91 30.78
C GLY A 21 56.80 36.37 30.46
N ASP A 22 56.36 35.29 31.11
CA ASP A 22 55.02 34.73 30.98
C ASP A 22 54.00 35.47 31.86
N ILE A 23 52.76 35.55 31.37
CA ILE A 23 51.66 36.20 32.08
C ILE A 23 51.26 35.37 33.31
N ILE A 24 51.28 36.01 34.48
CA ILE A 24 50.74 35.43 35.71
C ILE A 24 49.22 35.56 35.68
N ILE A 25 48.54 34.43 35.79
CA ILE A 25 47.07 34.32 35.84
C ILE A 25 46.62 33.79 37.20
N SER A 26 45.39 34.14 37.60
CA SER A 26 44.81 33.61 38.84
C SER A 26 44.52 32.11 38.71
N GLU A 27 44.47 31.40 39.84
CA GLU A 27 44.08 29.99 39.88
C GLU A 27 42.69 29.78 39.27
N GLU A 28 41.75 30.70 39.51
CA GLU A 28 40.42 30.65 38.95
C GLU A 28 40.43 30.81 37.42
N GLU A 29 41.22 31.74 36.87
CA GLU A 29 41.39 31.91 35.42
C GLU A 29 41.99 30.64 34.81
N PHE A 30 43.02 30.06 35.44
CA PHE A 30 43.65 28.83 34.99
C PHE A 30 42.66 27.65 34.94
N MET A 31 41.86 27.48 35.99
CA MET A 31 40.86 26.41 36.07
C MET A 31 39.79 26.56 34.98
N GLU A 32 39.36 27.79 34.68
CA GLU A 32 38.40 28.05 33.63
C GLU A 32 38.99 27.79 32.22
N VAL A 33 40.26 28.16 31.99
CA VAL A 33 41.00 27.82 30.76
C VAL A 33 41.11 26.30 30.59
N LYS A 34 41.45 25.57 31.67
CA LYS A 34 41.56 24.12 31.66
C LYS A 34 40.22 23.46 31.33
N ARG A 35 39.14 23.88 31.99
CA ARG A 35 37.77 23.42 31.71
C ARG A 35 37.38 23.66 30.25
N LEU A 36 37.70 24.83 29.71
CA LEU A 36 37.41 25.17 28.31
C LEU A 36 38.19 24.28 27.33
N LYS A 37 39.46 23.96 27.64
CA LYS A 37 40.27 23.03 26.84
C LYS A 37 39.70 21.61 26.88
N GLU A 38 39.32 21.12 28.06
CA GLU A 38 38.67 19.81 28.22
C GLU A 38 37.35 19.75 27.46
N LEU A 39 36.53 20.80 27.55
CA LEU A 39 35.24 20.87 26.85
C LEU A 39 35.42 20.88 25.33
N LYS A 40 36.41 21.62 24.80
CA LYS A 40 36.76 21.59 23.37
C LYS A 40 37.21 20.20 22.90
N SER A 41 38.05 19.54 23.70
CA SER A 41 38.52 18.18 23.40
C SER A 41 37.37 17.16 23.40
N LYS A 42 36.51 17.26 24.41
CA LYS A 42 35.30 16.43 24.53
C LYS A 42 34.36 16.66 23.35
N TYR A 43 34.06 17.93 23.03
CA TYR A 43 33.22 18.28 21.90
C TYR A 43 33.73 17.68 20.59
N LYS A 44 35.04 17.78 20.32
CA LYS A 44 35.63 17.22 19.09
C LYS A 44 35.43 15.70 19.03
N THR A 45 35.73 15.00 20.13
CA THR A 45 35.54 13.55 20.23
C THR A 45 34.07 13.14 20.06
N ASP A 46 33.16 13.82 20.76
CA ASP A 46 31.72 13.54 20.69
C ASP A 46 31.15 13.83 19.30
N TYR A 47 31.60 14.89 18.65
CA TYR A 47 31.21 15.24 17.29
C TYR A 47 31.70 14.19 16.27
N ASP A 48 32.95 13.75 16.37
CA ASP A 48 33.49 12.71 15.49
C ASP A 48 32.76 11.37 15.68
N ASN A 49 32.43 11.03 16.93
CA ASN A 49 31.61 9.86 17.27
C ASN A 49 30.20 9.96 16.66
N LEU A 50 29.54 11.11 16.80
CA LEU A 50 28.22 11.37 16.23
C LEU A 50 28.26 11.25 14.70
N LYS A 51 29.27 11.84 14.06
CA LYS A 51 29.47 11.77 12.60
C LYS A 51 29.63 10.32 12.14
N ASN A 52 30.45 9.53 12.84
CA ASN A 52 30.65 8.12 12.53
C ASN A 52 29.36 7.31 12.72
N LEU A 53 28.66 7.52 13.83
CA LEU A 53 27.38 6.84 14.10
C LEU A 53 26.33 7.15 13.04
N LYS A 54 26.23 8.42 12.61
CA LYS A 54 25.33 8.83 11.52
C LYS A 54 25.66 8.11 10.21
N ALA A 55 26.94 7.94 9.88
CA ALA A 55 27.37 7.17 8.71
C ALA A 55 26.97 5.69 8.81
N LYS A 56 27.10 5.08 10.00
CA LYS A 56 26.65 3.69 10.26
C LYS A 56 25.14 3.54 10.08
N VAL A 57 24.35 4.47 10.62
CA VAL A 57 22.87 4.46 10.44
C VAL A 57 22.49 4.55 8.96
N GLN A 58 23.11 5.48 8.21
CA GLN A 58 22.88 5.61 6.78
C GLN A 58 23.29 4.36 5.98
N TYR A 59 24.34 3.67 6.41
CA TYR A 59 24.73 2.40 5.81
C TYR A 59 23.68 1.31 6.05
N CYS A 60 23.23 1.14 7.30
CA CYS A 60 22.17 0.18 7.62
C CYS A 60 20.88 0.47 6.86
N GLN A 61 20.49 1.74 6.73
CA GLN A 61 19.31 2.13 5.94
C GLN A 61 19.44 1.65 4.48
N ARG A 62 20.60 1.89 3.84
CA ARG A 62 20.86 1.43 2.47
C ARG A 62 20.79 -0.09 2.33
N LEU A 63 21.24 -0.83 3.34
CA LEU A 63 21.11 -2.30 3.34
C LEU A 63 19.65 -2.74 3.39
N VAL A 64 18.83 -2.12 4.24
CA VAL A 64 17.39 -2.41 4.33
C VAL A 64 16.69 -2.10 3.01
N ASP A 65 16.99 -0.95 2.40
CA ASP A 65 16.42 -0.55 1.12
C ASP A 65 16.81 -1.54 0.00
N ASN A 66 18.07 -2.01 0.00
CA ASN A 66 18.53 -3.02 -0.95
C ASN A 66 17.79 -4.35 -0.78
N CYS A 67 17.62 -4.82 0.46
CA CYS A 67 16.85 -6.04 0.75
C CYS A 67 15.40 -5.92 0.28
N ARG A 68 14.75 -4.76 0.54
CA ARG A 68 13.40 -4.50 0.07
C ARG A 68 13.32 -4.52 -1.46
N GLN A 69 14.23 -3.84 -2.16
CA GLN A 69 14.27 -3.82 -3.62
C GLN A 69 14.46 -5.22 -4.20
N LYS A 70 15.38 -6.00 -3.64
CA LYS A 70 15.60 -7.40 -4.04
C LYS A 70 14.34 -8.24 -3.87
N LEU A 71 13.66 -8.13 -2.72
CA LEU A 71 12.43 -8.87 -2.49
C LEU A 71 11.36 -8.54 -3.54
N ILE A 72 11.18 -7.25 -3.86
CA ILE A 72 10.24 -6.81 -4.89
C ILE A 72 10.63 -7.38 -6.25
N GLN A 73 11.91 -7.26 -6.64
CA GLN A 73 12.41 -7.77 -7.92
C GLN A 73 12.24 -9.29 -8.06
N GLU A 74 12.58 -10.06 -7.03
CA GLU A 74 12.38 -11.51 -7.01
C GLU A 74 10.89 -11.88 -7.06
N PHE A 75 10.03 -11.12 -6.38
CA PHE A 75 8.58 -11.31 -6.46
C PHE A 75 8.04 -11.01 -7.86
N ASP A 76 8.40 -9.87 -8.46
CA ASP A 76 7.97 -9.49 -9.80
C ASP A 76 8.42 -10.51 -10.84
N LYS A 77 9.66 -10.99 -10.71
CA LYS A 77 10.19 -12.08 -11.54
C LYS A 77 9.38 -13.36 -11.36
N TRP A 78 9.22 -13.84 -10.13
CA TRP A 78 8.46 -15.06 -9.83
C TRP A 78 7.00 -14.96 -10.30
N TYR A 79 6.36 -13.81 -10.13
CA TYR A 79 5.00 -13.55 -10.58
C TYR A 79 4.92 -13.59 -12.11
N SER A 80 5.86 -12.94 -12.79
CA SER A 80 5.93 -12.94 -14.25
C SER A 80 6.15 -14.36 -14.80
N GLU A 81 7.04 -15.14 -14.19
CA GLU A 81 7.30 -16.54 -14.58
C GLU A 81 6.09 -17.45 -14.31
N SER A 82 5.41 -17.27 -13.17
CA SER A 82 4.30 -18.15 -12.75
C SER A 82 2.97 -17.83 -13.43
N PHE A 83 2.74 -16.56 -13.80
CA PHE A 83 1.43 -16.08 -14.24
C PHE A 83 1.44 -15.35 -15.60
N LEU A 84 2.57 -14.78 -16.03
CA LEU A 84 2.66 -14.01 -17.29
C LEU A 84 3.41 -14.74 -18.41
N SER A 85 4.25 -15.74 -18.08
CA SER A 85 5.12 -16.43 -19.04
C SER A 85 4.46 -17.60 -19.78
N GLN A 86 3.14 -17.75 -19.69
CA GLN A 86 2.36 -18.59 -20.59
C GLN A 86 1.63 -17.72 -21.62
N THR A 87 2.35 -17.22 -22.62
CA THR A 87 1.75 -16.76 -23.88
C THR A 87 2.84 -16.59 -24.94
N GLU A 88 3.24 -17.70 -25.56
CA GLU A 88 3.88 -17.66 -26.89
C GLU A 88 2.87 -17.84 -28.03
N ASP A 89 1.64 -18.32 -27.75
CA ASP A 89 0.58 -18.50 -28.75
C ASP A 89 -0.74 -17.74 -28.47
N GLY A 90 -0.78 -16.79 -27.53
CA GLY A 90 -2.00 -16.02 -27.24
C GLY A 90 -3.18 -16.82 -26.65
N THR A 91 -3.06 -18.14 -26.50
CA THR A 91 -3.99 -18.96 -25.74
C THR A 91 -3.54 -19.05 -24.29
N THR A 92 -4.24 -18.35 -23.40
CA THR A 92 -4.24 -18.62 -21.97
C THR A 92 -4.60 -20.08 -21.72
N THR A 93 -3.61 -20.94 -21.55
CA THR A 93 -3.76 -22.25 -20.91
C THR A 93 -4.06 -22.00 -19.44
N THR A 94 -5.32 -21.69 -19.17
CA THR A 94 -5.88 -21.84 -17.83
C THR A 94 -5.66 -23.29 -17.40
N SER A 95 -5.50 -23.53 -16.09
CA SER A 95 -5.29 -24.87 -15.53
C SER A 95 -6.34 -25.90 -16.02
N MET A 96 -7.50 -25.42 -16.45
CA MET A 96 -8.54 -26.16 -17.17
C MET A 96 -8.05 -26.94 -18.40
N ALA A 97 -7.12 -26.39 -19.20
CA ALA A 97 -6.60 -27.06 -20.40
C ALA A 97 -5.62 -28.21 -20.08
N ALA A 98 -4.98 -28.16 -18.91
CA ALA A 98 -4.07 -29.18 -18.41
C ALA A 98 -4.76 -30.22 -17.49
N GLY A 99 -6.10 -30.21 -17.40
CA GLY A 99 -6.87 -31.09 -16.51
C GLY A 99 -6.69 -30.80 -15.01
N HIS A 100 -6.03 -29.70 -14.66
CA HIS A 100 -5.86 -29.27 -13.28
C HIS A 100 -6.94 -28.24 -12.98
N GLY A 101 -7.93 -28.60 -12.14
CA GLY A 101 -9.07 -27.72 -11.83
C GLY A 101 -8.67 -26.29 -11.46
N ILE A 102 -9.61 -25.36 -11.64
CA ILE A 102 -9.45 -23.94 -11.29
C ILE A 102 -8.88 -23.84 -9.87
N ARG A 103 -7.69 -23.23 -9.75
CA ARG A 103 -7.09 -23.00 -8.42
C ARG A 103 -7.99 -22.04 -7.63
N PRO A 104 -8.37 -22.37 -6.39
CA PRO A 104 -9.17 -21.48 -5.55
C PRO A 104 -8.51 -20.10 -5.43
N GLY A 105 -9.26 -19.04 -5.76
CA GLY A 105 -8.82 -17.65 -5.62
C GLY A 105 -8.34 -16.94 -6.89
N VAL A 106 -8.21 -17.64 -8.02
CA VAL A 106 -7.92 -17.00 -9.33
C VAL A 106 -9.22 -16.81 -10.10
N LEU A 107 -9.70 -15.58 -10.17
CA LEU A 107 -10.75 -15.22 -11.14
C LEU A 107 -10.07 -15.13 -12.52
N PRO A 108 -10.46 -15.96 -13.50
CA PRO A 108 -9.94 -15.78 -14.85
C PRO A 108 -10.33 -14.37 -15.33
N PRO A 109 -9.50 -13.72 -16.16
CA PRO A 109 -9.87 -12.47 -16.80
C PRO A 109 -11.22 -12.68 -17.49
N PHE A 110 -12.19 -11.79 -17.20
CA PHE A 110 -13.52 -11.84 -17.81
C PHE A 110 -13.36 -11.72 -19.32
N ASN A 111 -13.38 -12.86 -20.01
CA ASN A 111 -13.38 -12.91 -21.45
C ASN A 111 -14.83 -13.17 -21.89
N PRO A 112 -15.52 -12.15 -22.45
CA PRO A 112 -16.89 -12.29 -22.89
C PRO A 112 -17.06 -13.34 -24.00
N ASN A 113 -15.99 -13.72 -24.71
CA ASN A 113 -16.02 -14.75 -25.75
C ASN A 113 -15.88 -16.18 -25.22
N THR A 114 -15.57 -16.38 -23.94
CA THR A 114 -15.46 -17.72 -23.33
C THR A 114 -16.60 -18.05 -22.39
N VAL A 115 -17.60 -17.16 -22.28
CA VAL A 115 -18.84 -17.48 -21.56
C VAL A 115 -19.56 -18.54 -22.39
N PRO A 116 -19.79 -19.76 -21.86
CA PRO A 116 -20.59 -20.73 -22.56
C PRO A 116 -21.98 -20.12 -22.77
N GLU A 117 -22.37 -19.92 -24.02
CA GLU A 117 -23.73 -19.48 -24.35
C GLU A 117 -24.72 -20.42 -23.67
N ASP A 118 -25.67 -19.83 -22.96
CA ASP A 118 -26.76 -20.61 -22.40
C ASP A 118 -27.62 -21.22 -23.53
N GLU A 119 -28.41 -22.24 -23.20
CA GLU A 119 -29.20 -22.95 -24.22
C GLU A 119 -30.18 -22.01 -24.95
N GLN A 120 -30.63 -20.94 -24.28
CA GLN A 120 -31.52 -19.94 -24.86
C GLN A 120 -30.78 -19.06 -25.86
N GLU A 121 -29.57 -18.63 -25.56
CA GLU A 121 -28.71 -17.80 -26.42
C GLU A 121 -28.29 -18.57 -27.68
N LYS A 122 -27.99 -19.87 -27.55
CA LYS A 122 -27.74 -20.76 -28.70
C LYS A 122 -28.94 -20.85 -29.63
N PHE A 123 -30.14 -21.00 -29.05
CA PHE A 123 -31.38 -21.07 -29.81
C PHE A 123 -31.68 -19.76 -30.53
N ASP A 124 -31.55 -18.63 -29.83
CA ASP A 124 -31.78 -17.29 -30.38
C ASP A 124 -30.81 -17.00 -31.55
N ARG A 125 -29.53 -17.41 -31.44
CA ARG A 125 -28.56 -17.31 -32.55
C ARG A 125 -28.97 -18.16 -33.77
N LEU A 126 -29.30 -19.43 -33.56
CA LEU A 126 -29.69 -20.33 -34.64
C LEU A 126 -30.96 -19.84 -35.34
N GLN A 127 -31.90 -19.30 -34.57
CA GLN A 127 -33.11 -18.70 -35.11
C GLN A 127 -32.78 -17.44 -35.94
N MET A 128 -31.89 -16.57 -35.46
CA MET A 128 -31.45 -15.38 -36.20
C MET A 128 -30.81 -15.76 -37.55
N GLU A 129 -29.97 -16.79 -37.57
CA GLU A 129 -29.34 -17.31 -38.78
C GLU A 129 -30.38 -17.85 -39.78
N LEU A 130 -31.41 -18.57 -39.30
CA LEU A 130 -32.50 -19.04 -40.14
C LEU A 130 -33.36 -17.88 -40.71
N LEU A 131 -33.54 -16.82 -39.92
CA LEU A 131 -34.25 -15.60 -40.33
C LEU A 131 -33.46 -14.77 -41.36
N MET A 132 -32.12 -14.77 -41.31
CA MET A 132 -31.28 -14.13 -42.33
C MET A 132 -31.48 -14.75 -43.71
N ASN A 133 -31.80 -16.05 -43.77
CA ASN A 133 -32.13 -16.73 -45.02
C ASN A 133 -33.55 -16.42 -45.53
N ASN A 134 -34.42 -15.82 -44.70
CA ASN A 134 -35.82 -15.51 -45.04
C ASN A 134 -36.24 -14.15 -44.43
N PRO A 135 -35.72 -13.02 -44.96
CA PRO A 135 -35.85 -11.70 -44.33
C PRO A 135 -37.30 -11.23 -44.19
N ASP A 136 -38.19 -11.64 -45.10
CA ASP A 136 -39.62 -11.28 -45.08
C ASP A 136 -40.36 -11.81 -43.84
N SER A 137 -39.87 -12.92 -43.26
CA SER A 137 -40.47 -13.54 -42.08
C SER A 137 -39.97 -12.95 -40.75
N ALA A 138 -38.89 -12.16 -40.78
CA ALA A 138 -38.23 -11.66 -39.57
C ALA A 138 -39.15 -10.78 -38.71
N ALA A 139 -39.99 -9.95 -39.34
CA ALA A 139 -40.94 -9.08 -38.64
C ALA A 139 -41.98 -9.88 -37.85
N PHE A 140 -42.52 -10.96 -38.43
CA PHE A 140 -43.51 -11.82 -37.79
C PHE A 140 -42.93 -12.53 -36.56
N PHE A 141 -41.77 -13.17 -36.71
CA PHE A 141 -41.11 -13.87 -35.61
C PHE A 141 -40.68 -12.92 -34.49
N ASN A 142 -40.17 -11.73 -34.82
CA ASN A 142 -39.85 -10.70 -33.83
C ASN A 142 -41.08 -10.24 -33.03
N ALA A 143 -42.23 -10.07 -33.69
CA ALA A 143 -43.48 -9.74 -33.03
C ALA A 143 -44.01 -10.90 -32.16
N GLN A 144 -43.90 -12.13 -32.64
CA GLN A 144 -44.26 -13.35 -31.91
C GLN A 144 -43.43 -13.49 -30.63
N HIS A 145 -42.11 -13.32 -30.73
CA HIS A 145 -41.18 -13.38 -29.59
C HIS A 145 -41.48 -12.33 -28.53
N ARG A 146 -41.70 -11.08 -28.95
CA ARG A 146 -42.11 -10.01 -28.02
C ARG A 146 -43.40 -10.34 -27.30
N THR A 147 -44.36 -10.93 -28.02
CA THR A 147 -45.63 -11.36 -27.43
C THR A 147 -45.45 -12.52 -26.45
N GLN A 148 -44.63 -13.51 -26.81
CA GLN A 148 -44.34 -14.66 -25.96
C GLN A 148 -43.61 -14.26 -24.68
N ARG A 149 -42.58 -13.40 -24.79
CA ARG A 149 -41.85 -12.82 -23.65
C ARG A 149 -42.79 -12.05 -22.73
N ARG A 150 -43.69 -11.23 -23.28
CA ARG A 150 -44.69 -10.52 -22.48
C ARG A 150 -45.55 -11.49 -21.68
N LYS A 151 -46.05 -12.56 -22.30
CA LYS A 151 -46.85 -13.58 -21.61
C LYS A 151 -46.07 -14.29 -20.51
N THR A 152 -44.80 -14.64 -20.74
CA THR A 152 -43.98 -15.30 -19.71
C THR A 152 -43.66 -14.37 -18.55
N TYR A 153 -43.34 -13.10 -18.81
CA TYR A 153 -43.14 -12.09 -17.75
C TYR A 153 -44.42 -11.81 -16.98
N GLU A 154 -45.56 -11.66 -17.65
CA GLU A 154 -46.87 -11.50 -17.00
C GLU A 154 -47.18 -12.72 -16.11
N ALA A 155 -46.98 -13.94 -16.61
CA ALA A 155 -47.19 -15.16 -15.83
C ALA A 155 -46.26 -15.27 -14.61
N ALA A 156 -44.98 -14.88 -14.76
CA ALA A 156 -44.02 -14.87 -13.65
C ALA A 156 -44.34 -13.79 -12.60
N MET A 157 -44.79 -12.61 -13.02
CA MET A 157 -45.22 -11.54 -12.10
C MET A 157 -46.54 -11.85 -11.39
N MET A 158 -47.41 -12.65 -12.00
CA MET A 158 -48.65 -13.12 -11.39
C MET A 158 -48.44 -14.30 -10.42
N GLN A 159 -47.24 -14.87 -10.34
CA GLN A 159 -46.94 -15.85 -9.30
C GLN A 159 -46.87 -15.16 -7.93
N PRO A 160 -47.55 -15.68 -6.90
CA PRO A 160 -47.39 -15.18 -5.54
C PRO A 160 -45.92 -15.33 -5.14
N GLN A 161 -45.27 -14.20 -4.83
CA GLN A 161 -43.90 -14.21 -4.33
C GLN A 161 -43.83 -15.12 -3.11
N PRO A 162 -42.95 -16.14 -3.08
CA PRO A 162 -42.81 -16.95 -1.90
C PRO A 162 -42.44 -16.01 -0.75
N SER A 163 -43.29 -15.98 0.29
CA SER A 163 -42.97 -15.26 1.51
C SER A 163 -41.62 -15.79 1.98
N TYR A 164 -40.56 -15.00 1.85
CA TYR A 164 -39.27 -15.34 2.42
C TYR A 164 -39.46 -15.38 3.93
N ARG A 165 -39.81 -16.57 4.47
CA ARG A 165 -39.69 -16.85 5.89
C ARG A 165 -38.21 -16.74 6.20
N ARG A 166 -37.79 -15.58 6.70
CA ARG A 166 -36.44 -15.37 7.19
C ARG A 166 -36.20 -16.40 8.29
N SER A 167 -35.29 -17.34 8.05
CA SER A 167 -34.92 -18.32 9.06
C SER A 167 -34.21 -17.59 10.22
N PRO A 168 -34.47 -17.97 11.48
CA PRO A 168 -33.75 -17.42 12.62
C PRO A 168 -32.24 -17.52 12.41
N GLY A 169 -31.52 -16.40 12.57
CA GLY A 169 -30.05 -16.36 12.43
C GLY A 169 -29.50 -15.74 11.14
N THR A 170 -30.34 -15.15 10.28
CA THR A 170 -29.85 -14.38 9.12
C THR A 170 -29.25 -13.03 9.59
N PRO A 171 -27.94 -12.77 9.35
CA PRO A 171 -27.26 -11.59 9.88
C PRO A 171 -27.82 -10.30 9.26
N THR A 172 -28.17 -9.35 10.11
CA THR A 172 -28.60 -8.01 9.70
C THR A 172 -27.40 -7.07 9.76
N ILE A 173 -27.13 -6.37 8.65
CA ILE A 173 -26.12 -5.31 8.62
C ILE A 173 -26.66 -4.13 9.43
N SER A 174 -26.07 -3.87 10.60
CA SER A 174 -26.28 -2.62 11.34
C SER A 174 -25.18 -1.63 10.96
N ILE A 175 -25.49 -0.66 10.11
CA ILE A 175 -24.57 0.43 9.78
C ILE A 175 -24.62 1.44 10.94
N ARG A 176 -23.61 1.45 11.83
CA ARG A 176 -23.45 2.51 12.83
C ARG A 176 -22.62 3.66 12.22
N ILE A 177 -23.23 4.83 12.05
CA ILE A 177 -22.62 6.01 11.39
C ILE A 177 -21.92 6.93 12.42
N VAL A 178 -21.66 6.50 13.66
CA VAL A 178 -21.08 7.38 14.69
C VAL A 178 -19.63 6.99 15.00
N PRO A 179 -18.64 7.90 14.83
CA PRO A 179 -17.24 7.63 15.12
C PRO A 179 -16.97 7.57 16.65
N PRO A 180 -16.05 6.70 17.11
CA PRO A 180 -15.84 6.47 18.53
C PRO A 180 -14.78 7.44 19.07
N ASN A 181 -15.18 8.59 19.60
CA ASN A 181 -14.35 9.28 20.59
C ASN A 181 -15.10 10.39 21.34
N MET A 182 -15.50 10.12 22.58
CA MET A 182 -15.63 11.13 23.63
C MET A 182 -15.42 10.47 25.00
N LEU A 183 -14.21 10.62 25.53
CA LEU A 183 -13.90 10.35 26.95
C LEU A 183 -14.76 11.29 27.81
N GLN A 184 -15.65 10.72 28.62
CA GLN A 184 -16.37 11.47 29.65
C GLN A 184 -15.46 11.56 30.88
N ILE A 185 -15.04 12.78 31.23
CA ILE A 185 -14.37 13.09 32.50
C ILE A 185 -15.47 13.56 33.45
N SER A 186 -15.76 12.81 34.51
CA SER A 186 -16.64 13.27 35.58
C SER A 186 -15.89 14.26 36.48
N GLN A 187 -16.52 15.41 36.78
CA GLN A 187 -16.12 16.26 37.90
C GLN A 187 -16.62 15.69 39.22
#